data_AF-A0A5E6NGU3-F1
#
_entry.id   AF-A0A5E6NGU3-F1
#
_cell.length_a   1.000
_cell.length_b   1.000
_cell.length_c   1.000
_cell.angle_alpha   90.00
_cell.angle_beta   90.00
_cell.angle_gamma   90.00
#
_symmetry.space_group_name_H-M   'P 1'
#
loop_
_entity.id
_entity.type
_entity.pdbx_description
1 polymer ?
#
loop_
_entity_poly.entity_id
_entity_poly.type
_entity_poly.pdbx_seq_one_letter_code
_entity_poly.pdbx_strand_id
1 'polypeptide(L)'
;MSYALSQLGLTNDTLSNTELEIKDEFLKIIHNCETQQMLNTKTIESAMKNLYAPSDKALVKLMTIHQSKGLEFDSVIIPSLGKSARSNDSPIMQLREFSNKSLLLAPIKPAVDTNESGTYTYLKFIESQQDKFETMRLLYVAMTRAKSNLHLLGAVNKSGKSIKGSFLHLLMPFYANVFEGIDKISDTVEDVQAPLLKRFSQMKTPINKTPEQGEFIEYQQNFERLFKSALGTLVHQYYEQELFTRVFKIFVIA
;
A
#
# COMPACT_ATOMS: atom_id res chain seq x y z
N MET A 1 24.50 -19.54 23.44
CA MET A 1 24.41 -20.03 22.05
C MET A 1 25.48 -19.46 21.12
N SER A 2 25.81 -18.16 21.12
CA SER A 2 26.79 -17.58 20.17
C SER A 2 28.13 -18.30 20.05
N TYR A 3 28.65 -18.82 21.17
CA TYR A 3 29.93 -19.56 21.21
C TYR A 3 29.88 -20.94 20.52
N ALA A 4 28.74 -21.63 20.58
CA ALA A 4 28.58 -22.95 19.94
C ALA A 4 28.46 -22.83 18.41
N LEU A 5 27.89 -21.74 17.90
CA LEU A 5 27.82 -21.49 16.46
C LEU A 5 29.16 -21.02 15.86
N SER A 6 29.97 -20.26 16.60
CA SER A 6 31.33 -19.95 16.16
C SER A 6 32.20 -21.20 16.02
N GLN A 7 31.94 -22.24 16.82
CA GLN A 7 32.61 -23.55 16.71
C GLN A 7 32.16 -24.36 15.48
N LEU A 8 31.01 -24.05 14.88
CA LEU A 8 30.51 -24.66 13.64
C LEU A 8 31.02 -23.95 12.37
N GLY A 9 31.96 -23.01 12.49
CA GLY A 9 32.56 -22.30 11.36
C GLY A 9 31.73 -21.12 10.81
N LEU A 10 30.62 -20.78 11.46
CA LEU A 10 29.77 -19.62 11.12
C LEU A 10 30.28 -18.36 11.84
N THR A 11 31.50 -17.94 11.55
CA THR A 11 32.08 -16.71 12.11
C THR A 11 31.52 -15.48 11.41
N ASN A 12 31.23 -14.42 12.18
CA ASN A 12 30.60 -13.19 11.66
C ASN A 12 31.38 -12.55 10.50
N ASP A 13 32.69 -12.78 10.42
CA ASP A 13 33.58 -12.22 9.40
C ASP A 13 33.46 -12.89 8.02
N THR A 14 32.73 -14.01 7.91
CA THR A 14 32.57 -14.77 6.65
C THR A 14 31.19 -14.64 6.01
N LEU A 15 30.21 -14.13 6.76
CA LEU A 15 28.81 -14.05 6.35
C LEU A 15 28.49 -12.64 5.82
N SER A 16 27.76 -12.58 4.71
CA SER A 16 27.17 -11.32 4.25
C SER A 16 26.12 -10.79 5.24
N ASN A 17 25.79 -9.51 5.16
CA ASN A 17 24.77 -8.90 6.04
C ASN A 17 23.43 -9.65 6.01
N THR A 18 22.99 -10.10 4.83
CA THR A 18 21.77 -10.89 4.68
C THR A 18 21.86 -12.24 5.39
N GLU A 19 23.01 -12.91 5.32
CA GLU A 19 23.21 -14.19 5.99
C GLU A 19 23.32 -14.04 7.51
N LEU A 20 23.87 -12.91 8.00
CA LEU A 20 23.85 -12.56 9.42
C LEU A 20 22.42 -12.35 9.93
N GLU A 21 21.59 -11.61 9.19
CA GLU A 21 20.18 -11.42 9.53
C GLU A 21 19.42 -12.74 9.59
N ILE A 22 19.59 -13.60 8.58
CA ILE A 22 18.96 -14.94 8.54
C ILE A 22 19.40 -15.78 9.74
N LYS A 23 20.70 -15.76 10.06
CA LYS A 23 21.25 -16.48 11.22
C LYS A 23 20.61 -15.97 12.51
N ASP A 24 20.58 -14.67 12.71
CA ASP A 24 20.04 -14.07 13.94
C ASP A 24 18.55 -14.35 14.10
N GLU A 25 17.79 -14.33 13.01
CA GLU A 25 16.37 -14.68 13.02
C GLU A 25 16.14 -16.16 13.33
N PHE A 26 16.95 -17.06 12.75
CA PHE A 26 16.91 -18.48 13.06
C PHE A 26 17.23 -18.76 14.54
N LEU A 27 18.24 -18.08 15.10
CA LEU A 27 18.59 -18.23 16.52
C LEU A 27 17.49 -17.72 17.45
N LYS A 28 16.80 -16.64 17.08
CA LYS A 28 15.61 -16.17 17.82
C LYS A 28 14.50 -17.21 17.82
N ILE A 29 14.27 -17.92 16.71
CA ILE A 29 13.29 -19.01 16.66
C ILE A 29 13.66 -20.13 17.63
N ILE A 30 14.91 -20.59 17.61
CA ILE A 30 15.38 -21.64 18.54
C ILE A 30 15.17 -21.19 19.98
N HIS A 31 15.59 -19.96 20.31
CA HIS A 31 15.46 -19.43 21.67
C HIS A 31 14.00 -19.32 22.12
N ASN A 32 13.09 -18.90 21.24
CA ASN A 32 11.66 -18.83 21.53
C ASN A 32 11.06 -20.22 21.77
N CYS A 33 11.40 -21.20 20.93
CA CYS A 33 10.96 -22.59 21.10
C CYS A 33 11.50 -23.23 22.39
N GLU A 34 12.76 -22.95 22.74
CA GLU A 34 13.38 -23.40 23.99
C GLU A 34 12.69 -22.79 25.22
N THR A 35 12.47 -21.47 25.20
CA THR A 35 11.80 -20.73 26.29
C THR A 35 10.37 -21.24 26.53
N GLN A 36 9.69 -21.68 25.47
CA GLN A 36 8.35 -22.26 25.55
C GLN A 36 8.34 -23.77 25.88
N GLN A 37 9.51 -24.39 26.12
CA GLN A 37 9.67 -25.84 26.33
C GLN A 37 9.11 -26.70 25.17
N MET A 38 9.08 -26.14 23.96
CA MET A 38 8.58 -26.80 22.76
C MET A 38 9.67 -26.98 21.71
N LEU A 39 10.94 -27.13 22.13
CA LEU A 39 12.06 -27.30 21.21
C LEU A 39 12.06 -28.69 20.57
N ASN A 40 11.56 -28.78 19.34
CA ASN A 40 11.65 -29.97 18.51
C ASN A 40 11.67 -29.57 17.02
N THR A 41 11.97 -30.52 16.14
CA THR A 41 12.10 -30.25 14.71
C THR A 41 10.79 -29.75 14.08
N LYS A 42 9.64 -30.31 14.49
CA LYS A 42 8.32 -29.94 13.93
C LYS A 42 7.93 -28.49 14.26
N THR A 43 8.21 -28.04 15.48
CA THR A 43 7.89 -26.68 15.92
C THR A 43 8.79 -25.65 15.24
N ILE A 44 10.08 -25.96 15.06
CA ILE A 44 11.02 -25.12 14.29
C ILE A 44 10.58 -25.03 12.82
N GLU A 45 10.30 -26.16 12.17
CA GLU A 45 9.83 -26.18 10.77
C GLU A 45 8.54 -25.37 10.60
N SER A 46 7.60 -25.53 11.52
CA SER A 46 6.34 -24.77 11.53
C SER A 46 6.58 -23.27 11.68
N ALA A 47 7.49 -22.87 12.59
CA ALA A 47 7.86 -21.46 12.79
C ALA A 47 8.53 -20.88 11.55
N MET A 48 9.42 -21.63 10.89
CA MET A 48 10.12 -21.21 9.68
C MET A 48 9.22 -21.11 8.43
N LYS A 49 8.11 -21.84 8.39
CA LYS A 49 7.24 -21.94 7.19
C LYS A 49 6.73 -20.60 6.68
N ASN A 50 6.60 -19.60 7.54
CA ASN A 50 6.10 -18.26 7.19
C ASN A 50 7.21 -17.20 7.08
N LEU A 51 8.48 -17.60 7.22
CA LEU A 51 9.60 -16.69 7.05
C LEU A 51 10.01 -16.60 5.58
N TYR A 52 10.43 -15.41 5.18
CA TYR A 52 10.93 -15.11 3.84
C TYR A 52 12.34 -14.56 3.94
N ALA A 53 13.20 -14.94 2.99
CA ALA A 53 14.55 -14.41 2.95
C ALA A 53 14.53 -12.90 2.67
N PRO A 54 15.37 -12.10 3.36
CA PRO A 54 15.55 -10.69 3.04
C PRO A 54 16.03 -10.55 1.59
N SER A 55 15.47 -9.59 0.86
CA SER A 55 15.75 -9.39 -0.56
C SER A 55 16.11 -7.94 -0.89
N ASP A 56 17.14 -7.42 -0.24
CA ASP A 56 17.59 -6.04 -0.42
C ASP A 56 18.02 -5.72 -1.87
N LYS A 57 18.48 -6.74 -2.60
CA LYS A 57 18.94 -6.64 -3.99
C LYS A 57 17.85 -6.88 -5.05
N ALA A 58 16.58 -7.00 -4.64
CA ALA A 58 15.50 -7.22 -5.61
C ALA A 58 15.31 -6.00 -6.52
N LEU A 59 15.33 -6.24 -7.84
CA LEU A 59 15.03 -5.22 -8.86
C LEU A 59 13.56 -4.76 -8.83
N VAL A 60 12.67 -5.63 -8.36
CA VAL A 60 11.24 -5.35 -8.20
C VAL A 60 10.91 -5.51 -6.73
N LYS A 61 10.32 -4.47 -6.12
CA LYS A 61 9.88 -4.48 -4.74
C LYS A 61 8.36 -4.47 -4.65
N LEU A 62 7.79 -5.55 -4.13
CA LEU A 62 6.37 -5.61 -3.77
C LEU A 62 6.21 -5.10 -2.35
N MET A 63 5.43 -4.04 -2.18
CA MET A 63 5.23 -3.42 -0.88
C MET A 63 3.84 -2.80 -0.77
N THR A 64 3.43 -2.56 0.48
CA THR A 64 2.23 -1.77 0.74
C THR A 64 2.49 -0.28 0.51
N ILE A 65 1.43 0.51 0.27
CA ILE A 65 1.53 1.98 0.16
C ILE A 65 2.19 2.58 1.40
N HIS A 66 1.86 2.07 2.58
CA HIS A 66 2.45 2.52 3.85
C HIS A 66 3.97 2.28 3.91
N GLN A 67 4.43 1.09 3.55
CA GLN A 67 5.87 0.76 3.50
C GLN A 67 6.62 1.59 2.45
N SER A 68 5.94 2.06 1.40
CA SER A 68 6.54 2.91 0.37
C SER A 68 6.74 4.37 0.80
N LYS A 69 6.15 4.81 1.92
CA LYS A 69 6.18 6.21 2.34
C LYS A 69 7.63 6.66 2.62
N GLY A 70 8.03 7.75 1.96
CA GLY A 70 9.41 8.27 2.05
C GLY A 70 10.40 7.59 1.11
N LEU A 71 9.96 6.60 0.34
CA LEU A 71 10.73 5.98 -0.74
C LEU A 71 10.26 6.52 -2.09
N GLU A 72 11.10 6.42 -3.12
CA GLU A 72 10.77 6.81 -4.48
C GLU A 72 11.32 5.78 -5.47
N PHE A 73 10.61 5.56 -6.57
CA PHE A 73 10.95 4.58 -7.60
C PHE A 73 10.81 5.19 -8.98
N ASP A 74 11.64 4.77 -9.94
CA ASP A 74 11.56 5.27 -11.32
C ASP A 74 10.22 4.93 -11.97
N SER A 75 9.72 3.72 -11.69
CA SER A 75 8.43 3.23 -12.18
C SER A 75 7.61 2.61 -11.04
N VAL A 76 6.35 2.98 -10.93
CA VAL A 76 5.41 2.43 -9.93
C VAL A 76 4.18 1.88 -10.63
N ILE A 77 3.78 0.68 -10.24
CA ILE A 77 2.56 0.03 -10.69
C ILE A 77 1.62 -0.09 -9.49
N ILE A 78 0.44 0.52 -9.58
CA ILE A 78 -0.62 0.42 -8.57
C ILE A 78 -1.70 -0.50 -9.13
N PRO A 79 -1.77 -1.76 -8.68
CA PRO A 79 -2.80 -2.68 -9.13
C PRO A 79 -4.13 -2.47 -8.38
N SER A 80 -5.21 -3.03 -8.94
CA SER A 80 -6.51 -3.18 -8.27
C SER A 80 -7.19 -1.87 -7.83
N LEU A 81 -7.05 -0.77 -8.57
CA LEU A 81 -7.70 0.51 -8.24
C LEU A 81 -9.24 0.41 -8.16
N GLY A 82 -9.84 -0.55 -8.87
CA GLY A 82 -11.29 -0.79 -8.85
C GLY A 82 -11.80 -1.49 -7.58
N LYS A 83 -10.90 -2.02 -6.74
CA LYS A 83 -11.27 -2.70 -5.50
C LYS A 83 -11.62 -1.67 -4.43
N SER A 84 -12.76 -1.87 -3.76
CA SER A 84 -13.10 -1.07 -2.57
C SER A 84 -12.13 -1.39 -1.44
N ALA A 85 -11.83 -0.39 -0.61
CA ALA A 85 -11.34 -0.65 0.73
C ALA A 85 -12.32 -1.61 1.45
N ARG A 86 -11.80 -2.45 2.33
CA ARG A 86 -12.63 -3.36 3.13
C ARG A 86 -13.65 -2.50 3.88
N SER A 87 -14.94 -2.75 3.67
CA SER A 87 -15.96 -2.00 4.40
C SER A 87 -15.77 -2.27 5.89
N ASN A 88 -15.59 -1.22 6.68
CA ASN A 88 -15.71 -1.38 8.12
C ASN A 88 -17.18 -1.67 8.42
N ASP A 89 -17.43 -2.68 9.24
CA ASP A 89 -18.75 -2.88 9.82
C ASP A 89 -19.13 -1.61 10.58
N SER A 90 -20.41 -1.22 10.50
CA SER A 90 -20.87 -0.04 11.22
C SER A 90 -20.71 -0.31 12.72
N PRO A 91 -19.96 0.52 13.45
CA PRO A 91 -19.70 0.25 14.86
C PRO A 91 -21.02 0.33 15.64
N ILE A 92 -21.14 -0.51 16.67
CA ILE A 92 -22.27 -0.51 17.63
C ILE A 92 -22.45 0.89 18.26
N MET A 93 -21.38 1.67 18.28
CA MET A 93 -21.34 2.95 18.94
C MET A 93 -20.36 3.87 18.21
N GLN A 94 -20.87 5.04 17.84
CA GLN A 94 -20.09 6.11 17.25
C GLN A 94 -19.53 7.00 18.34
N LEU A 95 -18.25 7.34 18.21
CA LEU A 95 -17.53 8.14 19.19
C LEU A 95 -16.68 9.20 18.50
N ARG A 96 -16.81 10.45 18.95
CA ARG A 96 -15.98 11.54 18.45
C ARG A 96 -15.59 12.52 19.53
N GLU A 97 -14.29 12.76 19.64
CA GLU A 97 -13.73 13.84 20.46
C GLU A 97 -13.56 15.11 19.61
N PHE A 98 -13.88 16.26 20.20
CA PHE A 98 -13.72 17.57 19.59
C PHE A 98 -12.53 18.31 20.21
N SER A 99 -12.03 19.33 19.52
CA SER A 99 -10.84 20.12 19.95
C SER A 99 -10.98 20.79 21.32
N ASN A 100 -12.22 21.05 21.76
CA ASN A 100 -12.54 21.57 23.09
C ASN A 100 -12.61 20.47 24.18
N LYS A 101 -12.11 19.25 23.90
CA LYS A 101 -12.17 18.07 24.78
C LYS A 101 -13.60 17.59 25.10
N SER A 102 -14.59 18.04 24.33
CA SER A 102 -15.94 17.47 24.42
C SER A 102 -16.01 16.16 23.66
N LEU A 103 -16.83 15.24 24.15
CA LEU A 103 -16.99 13.91 23.60
C LEU A 103 -18.46 13.73 23.19
N LEU A 104 -18.68 13.38 21.93
CA LEU A 104 -20.01 13.00 21.44
C LEU A 104 -20.06 11.51 21.20
N LEU A 105 -21.14 10.92 21.69
CA LEU A 105 -21.35 9.49 21.80
C LEU A 105 -22.73 9.19 21.23
N ALA A 106 -22.83 8.27 20.28
CA ALA A 106 -24.11 7.83 19.77
C ALA A 106 -24.12 6.30 19.61
N PRO A 107 -24.89 5.56 20.42
CA PRO A 107 -25.11 4.14 20.16
C PRO A 107 -26.00 3.95 18.93
N ILE A 108 -25.97 2.74 18.36
CA ILE A 108 -26.97 2.30 17.38
C ILE A 108 -28.38 2.40 17.97
N LYS A 109 -29.37 2.48 17.09
CA LYS A 109 -30.77 2.46 17.52
C LYS A 109 -31.10 1.15 18.29
N PRO A 110 -31.94 1.21 19.32
CA PRO A 110 -32.56 0.03 19.90
C PRO A 110 -33.29 -0.80 18.84
N ALA A 111 -33.41 -2.11 19.06
CA ALA A 111 -34.11 -3.00 18.13
C ALA A 111 -35.60 -2.62 17.92
N VAL A 112 -36.19 -1.94 18.91
CA VAL A 112 -37.60 -1.53 18.92
C VAL A 112 -37.85 -0.30 18.02
N ASP A 113 -36.82 0.51 17.78
CA ASP A 113 -36.96 1.73 16.99
C ASP A 113 -36.80 1.45 15.49
N THR A 114 -37.61 2.13 14.68
CA THR A 114 -37.57 2.02 13.21
C THR A 114 -36.51 2.92 12.58
N ASN A 115 -36.25 4.08 13.18
CA ASN A 115 -35.35 5.09 12.65
C ASN A 115 -34.00 5.11 13.39
N GLU A 116 -32.93 5.35 12.65
CA GLU A 116 -31.61 5.60 13.25
C GLU A 116 -31.59 6.91 14.02
N SER A 117 -30.77 6.97 15.07
CA SER A 117 -30.52 8.22 15.79
C SER A 117 -29.90 9.26 14.85
N GLY A 118 -30.44 10.48 14.86
CA GLY A 118 -29.88 11.60 14.08
C GLY A 118 -28.42 11.87 14.43
N THR A 119 -28.06 11.75 15.71
CA THR A 119 -26.68 11.88 16.19
C THR A 119 -25.78 10.77 15.65
N TYR A 120 -26.26 9.52 15.63
CA TYR A 120 -25.52 8.39 15.07
C TYR A 120 -25.26 8.58 13.57
N THR A 121 -26.31 8.96 12.83
CA THR A 121 -26.23 9.22 11.38
C THR A 121 -25.28 10.37 11.07
N TYR A 122 -25.34 11.45 11.87
CA TYR A 122 -24.43 12.59 11.74
C TYR A 122 -22.97 12.19 11.98
N LEU A 123 -22.68 11.46 13.07
CA LEU A 123 -21.31 11.00 13.35
C LEU A 123 -20.78 10.08 12.24
N LYS A 124 -21.61 9.14 11.78
CA LYS A 124 -21.29 8.25 10.66
C LYS A 124 -21.01 9.02 9.37
N PHE A 125 -21.78 10.07 9.09
CA PHE A 125 -21.51 10.95 7.95
C PHE A 125 -20.13 11.59 8.06
N ILE A 126 -19.79 12.16 9.22
CA ILE A 126 -18.49 12.80 9.40
C ILE A 126 -17.33 11.79 9.28
N GLU A 127 -17.47 10.61 9.88
CA GLU A 127 -16.47 9.53 9.76
C GLU A 127 -16.27 9.14 8.28
N SER A 128 -17.36 8.97 7.52
CA SER A 128 -17.27 8.64 6.09
C SER A 128 -16.54 9.71 5.26
N GLN A 129 -16.69 10.98 5.62
CA GLN A 129 -15.95 12.07 4.99
C GLN A 129 -14.46 12.00 5.33
N GLN A 130 -14.12 11.70 6.58
CA GLN A 130 -12.74 11.51 7.02
C GLN A 130 -12.07 10.33 6.32
N ASP A 131 -12.77 9.19 6.20
CA ASP A 131 -12.31 8.01 5.48
C ASP A 131 -12.06 8.30 3.98
N LYS A 132 -12.94 9.11 3.37
CA LYS A 132 -12.74 9.57 1.98
C LYS A 132 -11.45 10.38 1.86
N PHE A 133 -11.18 11.30 2.78
CA PHE A 133 -9.94 12.09 2.77
C PHE A 133 -8.70 11.24 3.05
N GLU A 134 -8.79 10.23 3.92
CA GLU A 134 -7.70 9.29 4.15
C GLU A 134 -7.40 8.47 2.89
N THR A 135 -8.45 7.96 2.25
CA THR A 135 -8.34 7.21 0.98
C THR A 135 -7.68 8.07 -0.10
N MET A 136 -8.06 9.35 -0.20
CA MET A 136 -7.44 10.31 -1.13
C MET A 136 -5.95 10.53 -0.79
N ARG A 137 -5.60 10.64 0.49
CA ARG A 137 -4.21 10.78 0.93
C ARG A 137 -3.37 9.54 0.61
N LEU A 138 -3.93 8.34 0.82
CA LEU A 138 -3.26 7.09 0.46
C LEU A 138 -3.00 7.01 -1.04
N LEU A 139 -4.00 7.36 -1.86
CA LEU A 139 -3.84 7.41 -3.30
C LEU A 139 -2.76 8.42 -3.71
N TYR A 140 -2.76 9.62 -3.12
CA TYR A 140 -1.73 10.63 -3.34
C TYR A 140 -0.34 10.12 -2.98
N VAL A 141 -0.16 9.49 -1.81
CA VAL A 141 1.12 8.90 -1.42
C VAL A 141 1.57 7.87 -2.46
N ALA A 142 0.68 6.96 -2.87
CA ALA A 142 1.00 5.91 -3.83
C ALA A 142 1.40 6.46 -5.20
N MET A 143 0.65 7.43 -5.73
CA MET A 143 0.93 8.05 -7.04
C MET A 143 2.24 8.84 -7.03
N THR A 144 2.53 9.56 -5.93
CA THR A 144 3.76 10.35 -5.78
C THR A 144 5.01 9.51 -5.47
N ARG A 145 4.90 8.18 -5.36
CA ARG A 145 6.10 7.33 -5.27
C ARG A 145 6.82 7.21 -6.62
N ALA A 146 6.14 7.49 -7.72
CA ALA A 146 6.70 7.42 -9.07
C ALA A 146 7.49 8.68 -9.42
N LYS A 147 8.75 8.53 -9.82
CA LYS A 147 9.56 9.61 -10.39
C LYS A 147 9.21 9.87 -11.86
N SER A 148 9.22 8.80 -12.66
CA SER A 148 9.08 8.89 -14.12
C SER A 148 7.78 8.26 -14.62
N ASN A 149 7.54 6.98 -14.31
CA ASN A 149 6.41 6.24 -14.84
C ASN A 149 5.44 5.81 -13.74
N LEU A 150 4.16 6.10 -13.94
CA LEU A 150 3.07 5.65 -13.08
C LEU A 150 2.08 4.83 -13.89
N HIS A 151 1.87 3.58 -13.51
CA HIS A 151 0.88 2.69 -14.10
C HIS A 151 -0.24 2.45 -13.10
N LEU A 152 -1.45 2.86 -13.48
CA LEU A 152 -2.67 2.64 -12.69
C LEU A 152 -3.50 1.55 -13.36
N LEU A 153 -3.75 0.45 -12.63
CA LEU A 153 -4.53 -0.68 -13.13
C LEU A 153 -5.80 -0.84 -12.29
N GLY A 154 -6.96 -0.84 -12.94
CA GLY A 154 -8.24 -1.01 -12.28
C GLY A 154 -9.31 -1.53 -13.24
N ALA A 155 -10.34 -2.13 -12.67
CA ALA A 155 -11.50 -2.63 -13.40
C ALA A 155 -12.76 -1.89 -12.93
N VAL A 156 -13.71 -1.72 -13.85
CA VAL A 156 -15.07 -1.21 -13.57
C VAL A 156 -16.06 -2.37 -13.58
N ASN A 157 -17.25 -2.16 -13.04
CA ASN A 157 -18.30 -3.17 -13.17
C ASN A 157 -18.86 -3.24 -14.60
N LYS A 158 -19.71 -4.24 -14.89
CA LYS A 158 -20.36 -4.41 -16.21
C LYS A 158 -21.17 -3.19 -16.69
N SER A 159 -21.56 -2.31 -15.77
CA SER A 159 -22.26 -1.05 -16.09
C SER A 159 -21.30 0.10 -16.39
N GLY A 160 -19.99 -0.12 -16.43
CA GLY A 160 -18.96 0.91 -16.62
C GLY A 160 -18.74 1.80 -15.39
N LYS A 161 -19.28 1.43 -14.23
CA LYS A 161 -19.21 2.24 -13.01
C LYS A 161 -18.11 1.73 -12.07
N SER A 162 -17.36 2.65 -11.48
CA SER A 162 -16.41 2.33 -10.42
C SER A 162 -17.13 1.98 -9.11
N ILE A 163 -16.52 1.13 -8.29
CA ILE A 163 -17.03 0.82 -6.95
C ILE A 163 -16.80 2.03 -6.03
N LYS A 164 -17.81 2.47 -5.28
CA LYS A 164 -17.68 3.57 -4.31
C LYS A 164 -16.60 3.24 -3.26
N GLY A 165 -15.82 4.24 -2.84
CA GLY A 165 -14.73 4.05 -1.87
C GLY A 165 -13.47 3.36 -2.43
N SER A 166 -13.45 3.00 -3.72
CA SER A 166 -12.23 2.55 -4.39
C SER A 166 -11.36 3.74 -4.81
N PHE A 167 -10.06 3.49 -5.04
CA PHE A 167 -9.17 4.51 -5.61
C PHE A 167 -9.62 4.94 -7.00
N LEU A 168 -10.14 4.02 -7.82
CA LEU A 168 -10.66 4.33 -9.15
C LEU A 168 -11.82 5.33 -9.07
N HIS A 169 -12.67 5.24 -8.05
CA HIS A 169 -13.79 6.17 -7.87
C HIS A 169 -13.34 7.61 -7.63
N LEU A 170 -12.23 7.81 -6.93
CA LEU A 170 -11.65 9.15 -6.74
C LEU A 170 -11.11 9.74 -8.04
N LEU A 171 -10.74 8.89 -9.00
CA LEU A 171 -10.18 9.29 -10.29
C LEU A 171 -11.24 9.43 -11.39
N MET A 172 -12.46 8.89 -11.21
CA MET A 172 -13.54 8.95 -12.20
C MET A 172 -13.81 10.35 -12.78
N PRO A 173 -13.78 11.46 -12.02
CA PRO A 173 -14.01 12.79 -12.58
C PRO A 173 -13.05 13.16 -13.73
N PHE A 174 -11.84 12.59 -13.72
CA PHE A 174 -10.79 12.89 -14.70
C PHE A 174 -10.74 11.88 -15.86
N TYR A 175 -11.26 10.67 -15.65
CA TYR A 175 -11.07 9.55 -16.59
C TYR A 175 -12.38 8.86 -17.02
N ALA A 176 -13.55 9.41 -16.70
CA ALA A 176 -14.85 8.81 -17.03
C ALA A 176 -14.95 8.39 -18.51
N ASN A 177 -14.51 9.26 -19.42
CA ASN A 177 -14.60 9.06 -20.87
C ASN A 177 -13.72 7.90 -21.38
N VAL A 178 -12.70 7.48 -20.60
CA VAL A 178 -11.83 6.36 -20.97
C VAL A 178 -12.57 5.02 -20.88
N PHE A 179 -13.63 4.95 -20.07
CA PHE A 179 -14.38 3.72 -19.83
C PHE A 179 -15.64 3.58 -20.70
N GLU A 180 -15.98 4.58 -21.53
CA GLU A 180 -17.22 4.60 -22.33
C GLU A 180 -17.22 3.60 -23.50
N GLY A 181 -16.04 3.09 -23.90
CA GLY A 181 -15.85 2.17 -25.03
C GLY A 181 -15.37 0.77 -24.66
N ILE A 182 -15.42 0.39 -23.38
CA ILE A 182 -15.01 -0.96 -22.97
C ILE A 182 -16.09 -1.95 -23.42
N ASP A 183 -15.66 -2.97 -24.17
CA ASP A 183 -16.54 -4.05 -24.62
C ASP A 183 -17.27 -4.65 -23.41
N LYS A 184 -18.61 -4.49 -23.40
CA LYS A 184 -19.49 -5.09 -22.38
C LYS A 184 -19.72 -6.58 -22.62
N ILE A 185 -19.04 -7.13 -23.63
CA ILE A 185 -19.05 -8.55 -23.93
C ILE A 185 -18.39 -9.19 -22.71
N SER A 186 -19.21 -9.90 -21.93
CA SER A 186 -18.67 -10.80 -20.92
C SER A 186 -17.82 -11.76 -21.72
N ASP A 187 -16.50 -11.65 -21.63
CA ASP A 187 -15.63 -12.76 -22.03
C ASP A 187 -16.27 -13.97 -21.36
N THR A 188 -16.75 -14.90 -22.17
CA THR A 188 -17.11 -16.21 -21.68
C THR A 188 -15.86 -16.66 -20.96
N VAL A 189 -15.95 -16.76 -19.63
CA VAL A 189 -14.92 -17.39 -18.82
C VAL A 189 -14.99 -18.85 -19.22
N GLU A 190 -14.47 -19.15 -20.40
CA GLU A 190 -13.92 -20.46 -20.67
C GLU A 190 -12.98 -20.72 -19.50
N ASP A 191 -13.08 -21.91 -18.94
CA ASP A 191 -12.21 -22.38 -17.86
C ASP A 191 -10.80 -22.52 -18.46
N VAL A 192 -10.18 -21.39 -18.79
CA VAL A 192 -8.84 -21.30 -19.34
C VAL A 192 -7.96 -21.57 -18.15
N GLN A 193 -7.60 -22.85 -18.03
CA GLN A 193 -6.62 -23.34 -17.11
C GLN A 193 -5.45 -22.36 -17.09
N ALA A 194 -5.24 -21.72 -15.92
CA ALA A 194 -4.31 -20.60 -15.81
C ALA A 194 -2.97 -20.99 -16.47
N PRO A 195 -2.47 -20.19 -17.43
CA PRO A 195 -1.32 -20.58 -18.23
C PRO A 195 -0.17 -20.93 -17.30
N LEU A 196 0.50 -22.06 -17.58
CA LEU A 196 1.67 -22.49 -16.82
C LEU A 196 2.71 -21.36 -16.83
N LEU A 197 2.88 -20.70 -15.69
CA LEU A 197 3.85 -19.63 -15.52
C LEU A 197 5.24 -20.21 -15.71
N LYS A 198 5.84 -19.98 -16.87
CA LYS A 198 7.24 -20.34 -17.12
C LYS A 198 8.13 -19.26 -16.52
N ARG A 199 9.01 -19.65 -15.61
CA ARG A 199 10.07 -18.77 -15.13
C ARG A 199 10.93 -18.36 -16.32
N PHE A 200 11.02 -17.07 -16.58
CA PHE A 200 11.98 -16.56 -17.55
C PHE A 200 13.40 -16.84 -17.06
N SER A 201 14.17 -17.60 -17.84
CA SER A 201 15.58 -17.91 -17.53
C SER A 201 16.48 -16.68 -17.64
N GLN A 202 16.13 -15.76 -18.54
CA GLN A 202 16.78 -14.46 -18.70
C GLN A 202 15.72 -13.41 -18.99
N MET A 203 15.60 -12.43 -18.09
CA MET A 203 14.81 -11.24 -18.34
C MET A 203 15.71 -10.24 -19.07
N LYS A 204 15.45 -9.97 -20.36
CA LYS A 204 16.03 -8.79 -21.02
C LYS A 204 15.34 -7.58 -20.45
N THR A 205 15.86 -7.04 -19.35
CA THR A 205 15.35 -5.78 -18.81
C THR A 205 15.66 -4.68 -19.81
N PRO A 206 14.72 -3.76 -20.09
CA PRO A 206 15.06 -2.51 -20.75
C PRO A 206 16.23 -1.90 -19.96
N ILE A 207 17.23 -1.38 -20.66
CA ILE A 207 18.33 -0.66 -20.04
C ILE A 207 17.67 0.41 -19.16
N ASN A 208 17.82 0.30 -17.84
CA ASN A 208 17.52 1.41 -16.95
C ASN A 208 18.35 2.55 -17.53
N LYS A 209 17.69 3.58 -18.08
CA LYS A 209 18.38 4.82 -18.36
C LYS A 209 19.14 5.13 -17.07
N THR A 210 20.46 5.27 -17.16
CA THR A 210 21.26 5.84 -16.08
C THR A 210 20.46 7.02 -15.57
N PRO A 211 20.16 7.10 -14.26
CA PRO A 211 19.35 8.20 -13.73
C PRO A 211 19.96 9.47 -14.31
N GLU A 212 19.21 10.15 -15.19
CA GLU A 212 19.61 11.49 -15.58
C GLU A 212 19.84 12.20 -14.26
N GLN A 213 21.02 12.81 -14.10
CA GLN A 213 21.31 13.62 -12.93
C GLN A 213 20.22 14.69 -12.89
N GLY A 214 19.15 14.41 -12.14
CA GLY A 214 18.18 15.42 -11.80
C GLY A 214 18.97 16.56 -11.19
N GLU A 215 18.57 17.79 -11.50
CA GLU A 215 19.21 18.97 -10.90
C GLU A 215 19.27 18.74 -9.38
N PHE A 216 20.50 18.57 -8.88
CA PHE A 216 20.74 18.60 -7.46
C PHE A 216 20.50 20.04 -7.04
N ILE A 217 19.27 20.34 -6.62
CA ILE A 217 19.03 21.53 -5.81
C ILE A 217 19.72 21.24 -4.48
N GLU A 218 20.93 21.75 -4.35
CA GLU A 218 21.67 21.78 -3.09
C GLU A 218 20.88 22.67 -2.13
N TYR A 219 19.89 22.07 -1.45
CA TYR A 219 19.22 22.70 -0.33
C TYR A 219 20.27 22.84 0.77
N GLN A 220 20.86 24.03 0.88
CA GLN A 220 21.61 24.44 2.05
C GLN A 220 20.73 24.18 3.28
N GLN A 221 21.12 23.17 4.05
CA GLN A 221 20.43 22.74 5.26
C GLN A 221 20.38 23.91 6.24
N ASN A 222 19.18 24.34 6.61
CA ASN A 222 18.77 24.67 7.99
C ASN A 222 17.40 25.36 8.06
N PHE A 223 16.34 24.79 7.47
CA PHE A 223 14.99 25.24 7.81
C PHE A 223 14.05 24.07 8.07
N GLU A 224 13.42 24.14 9.24
CA GLU A 224 12.83 23.08 10.05
C GLU A 224 11.77 22.22 9.35
N ARG A 225 11.41 21.10 9.99
CA ARG A 225 10.26 20.21 9.66
C ARG A 225 8.97 20.97 9.29
N LEU A 226 8.76 22.16 9.86
CA LEU A 226 7.67 23.08 9.55
C LEU A 226 7.71 23.57 8.10
N PHE A 227 8.89 23.86 7.55
CA PHE A 227 9.05 24.25 6.15
C PHE A 227 8.75 23.11 5.18
N LYS A 228 9.10 21.85 5.52
CA LYS A 228 8.70 20.69 4.71
C LYS A 228 7.18 20.50 4.69
N SER A 229 6.53 20.70 5.83
CA SER A 229 5.07 20.68 5.94
C SER A 229 4.42 21.84 5.17
N ALA A 230 4.98 23.05 5.30
CA ALA A 230 4.50 24.24 4.61
C ALA A 230 4.69 24.10 3.10
N LEU A 231 5.86 23.65 2.63
CA LEU A 231 6.13 23.35 1.22
C LEU A 231 5.18 22.27 0.70
N GLY A 232 4.96 21.20 1.46
CA GLY A 232 3.96 20.18 1.11
C GLY A 232 2.55 20.75 1.00
N THR A 233 2.18 21.69 1.87
CA THR A 233 0.88 22.40 1.86
C THR A 233 0.78 23.35 0.67
N LEU A 234 1.85 24.06 0.34
CA LEU A 234 1.93 25.01 -0.76
C LEU A 234 1.89 24.27 -2.10
N VAL A 235 2.62 23.16 -2.21
CA VAL A 235 2.55 22.22 -3.33
C VAL A 235 1.15 21.62 -3.44
N HIS A 236 0.48 21.30 -2.34
CA HIS A 236 -0.91 20.84 -2.33
C HIS A 236 -1.88 21.92 -2.84
N GLN A 237 -1.77 23.16 -2.37
CA GLN A 237 -2.53 24.30 -2.89
C GLN A 237 -2.23 24.57 -4.38
N TYR A 238 -0.99 24.36 -4.80
CA TYR A 238 -0.57 24.54 -6.19
C TYR A 238 -1.12 23.42 -7.09
N TYR A 239 -1.22 22.17 -6.58
CA TYR A 239 -1.90 21.05 -7.25
C TYR A 239 -3.42 21.26 -7.37
N GLU A 240 -4.06 21.93 -6.40
CA GLU A 240 -5.48 22.29 -6.47
C GLU A 240 -5.80 23.28 -7.61
N GLN A 241 -4.81 24.01 -8.12
CA GLN A 241 -4.99 25.03 -9.18
C GLN A 241 -4.71 24.53 -10.61
N GLU A 242 -4.57 23.20 -10.82
CA GLU A 242 -4.48 22.53 -12.14
C GLU A 242 -3.38 23.01 -13.10
N LEU A 243 -2.29 23.62 -12.61
CA LEU A 243 -1.21 24.20 -13.44
C LEU A 243 -0.22 23.17 -14.05
N PHE A 244 -0.58 21.88 -14.15
CA PHE A 244 0.30 20.86 -14.74
C PHE A 244 -0.43 19.94 -15.73
N THR A 245 0.03 19.93 -16.99
CA THR A 245 -0.32 18.94 -18.00
C THR A 245 0.65 17.76 -17.95
N ARG A 246 0.36 16.74 -17.14
CA ARG A 246 1.03 15.42 -17.23
C ARG A 246 0.13 14.44 -17.96
N VAL A 247 0.69 13.76 -18.95
CA VAL A 247 0.02 12.66 -19.65
C VAL A 247 0.13 11.40 -18.80
N PHE A 248 -0.88 11.10 -18.00
CA PHE A 248 -0.98 9.85 -17.28
C PHE A 248 -1.54 8.76 -18.21
N LYS A 249 -0.82 7.64 -18.37
CA LYS A 249 -1.35 6.47 -19.08
C LYS A 249 -2.05 5.55 -18.08
N ILE A 250 -3.38 5.61 -18.05
CA ILE A 250 -4.19 4.60 -17.38
C ILE A 250 -4.33 3.42 -18.33
N PHE A 251 -3.99 2.22 -17.85
CA PHE A 251 -4.25 0.98 -18.56
C PHE A 251 -5.48 0.34 -17.94
N VAL A 252 -6.54 0.25 -18.71
CA VAL A 252 -7.76 -0.45 -18.32
C VAL A 252 -7.63 -1.89 -18.78
N ILE A 253 -7.78 -2.81 -17.85
CA ILE A 253 -7.89 -4.24 -18.13
C ILE A 253 -9.38 -4.53 -17.95
N ALA A 254 -10.05 -4.85 -19.07
CA ALA A 254 -11.43 -5.34 -19.10
C ALA A 254 -11.49 -6.78 -18.61
#